data_AF-A0A378JV43-F1
#
_entry.id   AF-A0A378JV43-F1
#
_cell.length_a   1.000
_cell.length_b   1.000
_cell.length_c   1.000
_cell.angle_alpha   90.00
_cell.angle_beta   90.00
_cell.angle_gamma   90.00
#
_symmetry.space_group_name_H-M   'P 1'
#
loop_
_entity.id
_entity.type
_entity.pdbx_description
1 polymer ?
#
loop_
_entity_poly.entity_id
_entity_poly.type
_entity_poly.pdbx_seq_one_letter_code
_entity_poly.pdbx_strand_id
1 'polypeptide(L)'
;MNFNIFENIIETIIYYDKPVLFISNLNNKLYLCTLIKIDGESEDWLASEISETSYRDLKSGLVDYYTCFKNSVSGNSQILEVKDCKITYLLELKSSELLDENLPNKNVYYTKLRNRRLDNPVINNRPYF
;
A
#
# COMPACT_ATOMS: atom_id res chain seq x y z
N MET A 1 -22.44 -5.81 -0.05
CA MET A 1 -21.56 -5.06 -0.98
C MET A 1 -20.31 -5.89 -1.13
N ASN A 2 -19.93 -6.30 -2.35
CA ASN A 2 -18.69 -7.08 -2.55
C ASN A 2 -17.51 -6.11 -2.48
N PHE A 3 -16.66 -6.26 -1.46
CA PHE A 3 -15.44 -5.47 -1.33
C PHE A 3 -14.34 -6.13 -2.14
N ASN A 4 -14.09 -5.63 -3.36
CA ASN A 4 -13.05 -6.16 -4.24
C ASN A 4 -11.92 -5.15 -4.41
N ILE A 5 -10.81 -5.37 -3.68
CA ILE A 5 -9.64 -4.50 -3.72
C ILE A 5 -9.00 -4.39 -5.11
N PHE A 6 -9.25 -5.33 -6.04
CA PHE A 6 -8.67 -5.33 -7.38
C PHE A 6 -9.52 -4.64 -8.45
N GLU A 7 -10.72 -4.15 -8.13
CA GLU A 7 -11.67 -3.64 -9.13
C GLU A 7 -11.22 -2.34 -9.82
N ASN A 8 -10.53 -1.44 -9.10
CA ASN A 8 -10.12 -0.14 -9.62
C ASN A 8 -8.74 0.29 -9.10
N ILE A 9 -7.71 -0.46 -9.50
CA ILE A 9 -6.32 -0.16 -9.15
C ILE A 9 -5.85 1.08 -9.92
N ILE A 10 -5.58 2.17 -9.19
CA ILE A 10 -5.13 3.44 -9.76
C ILE A 10 -3.61 3.59 -9.76
N GLU A 11 -2.93 2.82 -8.90
CA GLU A 11 -1.48 2.81 -8.81
C GLU A 11 -0.96 1.47 -8.31
N THR A 12 0.15 1.00 -8.88
CA THR A 12 0.89 -0.17 -8.42
C THR A 12 2.32 0.25 -8.10
N ILE A 13 2.83 -0.20 -6.97
CA ILE A 13 4.13 0.16 -6.42
C ILE A 13 4.95 -1.12 -6.28
N ILE A 14 6.19 -1.07 -6.77
CA ILE A 14 7.14 -2.17 -6.63
C ILE A 14 8.06 -1.82 -5.47
N TYR A 15 7.95 -2.59 -4.39
CA TYR A 15 8.81 -2.46 -3.23
C TYR A 15 9.98 -3.45 -3.31
N TYR A 16 11.08 -3.16 -2.60
CA TYR A 16 12.22 -4.09 -2.56
C TYR A 16 11.97 -5.28 -1.62
N ASP A 17 11.25 -5.05 -0.51
CA ASP A 17 11.01 -6.03 0.56
C ASP A 17 9.58 -6.60 0.58
N LYS A 18 8.65 -6.01 -0.18
CA LYS A 18 7.26 -6.49 -0.29
C LYS A 18 6.91 -6.74 -1.75
N PRO A 19 6.35 -7.93 -2.08
CA PRO A 19 6.17 -8.34 -3.47
C PRO A 19 5.14 -7.51 -4.21
N VAL A 20 4.07 -7.03 -3.54
CA VAL A 20 3.00 -6.25 -4.19
C VAL A 20 2.39 -5.22 -3.25
N LEU A 21 2.41 -3.96 -3.68
CA LEU A 21 1.68 -2.83 -3.10
C LEU A 21 0.87 -2.14 -4.18
N PHE A 22 -0.37 -1.79 -3.89
CA PHE A 22 -1.18 -0.99 -4.82
C PHE A 22 -2.19 -0.11 -4.09
N ILE A 23 -2.73 0.87 -4.81
CA ILE A 23 -3.81 1.73 -4.35
C ILE A 23 -5.03 1.49 -5.23
N SER A 24 -6.15 1.20 -4.58
CA SER A 24 -7.46 1.00 -5.23
C SER A 24 -8.41 2.13 -4.87
N ASN A 25 -9.28 2.53 -5.79
CA ASN A 25 -10.35 3.50 -5.53
C ASN A 25 -11.72 2.82 -5.62
N LEU A 26 -12.30 2.50 -4.48
CA LEU A 26 -13.58 1.81 -4.36
C LEU A 26 -14.62 2.76 -3.80
N ASN A 27 -15.67 3.06 -4.56
CA ASN A 27 -16.76 3.96 -4.13
C ASN A 27 -16.26 5.31 -3.60
N ASN A 28 -15.31 5.94 -4.30
CA ASN A 28 -14.65 7.20 -3.91
C ASN A 28 -13.82 7.12 -2.62
N LYS A 29 -13.44 5.92 -2.19
CA LYS A 29 -12.50 5.71 -1.09
C LYS A 29 -11.22 5.09 -1.60
N LEU A 30 -10.10 5.61 -1.12
CA LEU A 30 -8.78 5.10 -1.47
C LEU A 30 -8.37 4.03 -0.47
N TYR A 31 -7.91 2.89 -0.98
CA TYR A 31 -7.40 1.78 -0.18
C TYR A 31 -5.96 1.50 -0.58
N LEU A 32 -5.05 1.55 0.39
CA LEU A 32 -3.70 1.05 0.25
C LEU A 32 -3.71 -0.45 0.59
N CYS A 33 -3.22 -1.27 -0.34
CA CYS A 33 -3.25 -2.72 -0.23
C CYS A 33 -1.85 -3.31 -0.33
N THR A 34 -1.51 -4.26 0.54
CA THR A 34 -0.26 -5.02 0.51
C THR A 34 -0.52 -6.51 0.68
N LEU A 35 0.24 -7.33 -0.03
CA LEU A 35 0.28 -8.76 0.21
C LEU A 35 1.07 -9.03 1.51
N ILE A 36 0.48 -9.80 2.43
CA ILE A 36 1.12 -10.13 3.72
C ILE A 36 1.59 -11.59 3.79
N LYS A 37 0.85 -12.53 3.19
CA LYS A 37 1.17 -13.96 3.21
C LYS A 37 0.70 -14.65 1.94
N ILE A 38 1.46 -15.64 1.47
CA ILE A 38 1.04 -16.60 0.45
C ILE A 38 1.15 -18.00 1.06
N ASP A 39 0.08 -18.78 0.96
CA ASP A 39 0.00 -20.16 1.47
C ASP A 39 -0.67 -21.07 0.43
N GLY A 40 0.17 -21.67 -0.43
CA GLY A 40 -0.31 -22.44 -1.59
C GLY A 40 -1.06 -21.56 -2.59
N GLU A 41 -2.36 -21.82 -2.75
CA GLU A 41 -3.27 -21.06 -3.64
C GLU A 41 -4.04 -19.94 -2.92
N SER A 42 -3.78 -19.75 -1.62
CA SER A 42 -4.41 -18.69 -0.82
C SER A 42 -3.44 -17.54 -0.57
N GLU A 43 -3.95 -16.31 -0.68
CA GLU A 43 -3.20 -15.08 -0.45
C GLU A 43 -3.90 -14.21 0.60
N ASP A 44 -3.17 -13.80 1.63
CA ASP A 44 -3.68 -12.83 2.60
C ASP A 44 -3.21 -11.42 2.21
N TRP A 45 -4.18 -10.51 2.14
CA TRP A 45 -3.98 -9.11 1.78
C TRP A 45 -4.42 -8.20 2.92
N LEU A 46 -3.60 -7.21 3.24
CA LEU A 46 -3.94 -6.14 4.17
C LEU A 46 -4.39 -4.91 3.38
N ALA A 47 -5.57 -4.37 3.70
CA ALA A 47 -6.14 -3.19 3.07
C ALA A 47 -6.49 -2.11 4.09
N SER A 48 -6.03 -0.88 3.86
CA SER A 48 -6.26 0.26 4.75
C SER A 48 -6.81 1.44 3.98
N GLU A 49 -7.90 2.03 4.48
CA GLU A 49 -8.45 3.26 3.92
C GLU A 49 -7.48 4.42 4.16
N ILE A 50 -7.10 5.13 3.10
CA ILE A 50 -6.24 6.32 3.17
C ILE A 50 -7.02 7.55 2.70
N SER A 51 -6.69 8.71 3.26
CA SER A 51 -7.28 9.96 2.81
C SER A 51 -6.64 10.43 1.51
N GLU A 52 -7.34 11.29 0.74
CA GLU A 52 -6.74 11.97 -0.41
C GLU A 52 -5.49 12.79 -0.03
N THR A 53 -5.47 13.37 1.17
CA THR A 53 -4.30 14.09 1.69
C THR A 53 -3.13 13.14 1.90
N SER A 54 -3.33 12.01 2.58
CA SER A 54 -2.31 10.97 2.76
C SER A 54 -1.81 10.44 1.42
N TYR A 55 -2.69 10.29 0.43
CA TYR A 55 -2.30 9.88 -0.92
C TYR A 55 -1.44 10.92 -1.63
N ARG A 56 -1.77 12.21 -1.53
CA ARG A 56 -0.93 13.30 -2.06
C ARG A 56 0.42 13.37 -1.35
N ASP A 57 0.43 13.16 -0.04
CA ASP A 57 1.65 13.17 0.77
C ASP A 57 2.55 11.96 0.46
N LEU A 58 1.97 10.79 0.16
CA LEU A 58 2.71 9.64 -0.38
C LEU A 58 3.37 9.99 -1.71
N LYS A 59 2.64 10.66 -2.61
CA LYS A 59 3.15 11.06 -3.93
C LYS A 59 4.27 12.08 -3.88
N SER A 60 4.25 12.98 -2.90
CA SER A 60 5.30 13.98 -2.68
C SER A 60 6.47 13.43 -1.85
N GLY A 61 6.33 12.23 -1.31
CA GLY A 61 7.29 11.58 -0.42
C GLY A 61 7.36 12.19 0.99
N LEU A 62 6.34 12.96 1.38
CA LEU A 62 6.22 13.52 2.73
C LEU A 62 5.91 12.44 3.78
N VAL A 63 5.18 11.40 3.38
CA VAL A 63 4.91 10.22 4.21
C VAL A 63 5.30 8.95 3.45
N ASP A 64 5.53 7.86 4.18
CA ASP A 64 5.76 6.54 3.60
C ASP A 64 4.56 5.61 3.76
N TYR A 65 4.57 4.49 3.04
CA TYR A 65 3.47 3.51 3.05
C TYR A 65 3.23 2.94 4.45
N TYR A 66 4.30 2.67 5.20
CA TYR A 66 4.22 2.26 6.60
C TYR A 66 3.35 3.24 7.42
N THR A 67 3.63 4.54 7.30
CA THR A 67 2.91 5.60 8.02
C THR A 67 1.45 5.64 7.60
N CYS A 68 1.14 5.39 6.33
CA CYS A 68 -0.24 5.32 5.85
C CYS A 68 -1.01 4.12 6.42
N PHE A 69 -0.38 2.94 6.55
CA PHE A 69 -0.99 1.80 7.24
C PHE A 69 -1.26 2.11 8.72
N LYS A 70 -0.33 2.77 9.40
CA LYS A 70 -0.48 3.14 10.82
C LYS A 70 -1.47 4.29 11.06
N ASN A 71 -1.69 5.14 10.07
CA ASN A 71 -2.59 6.30 10.15
C ASN A 71 -3.77 6.18 9.18
N SER A 72 -4.37 4.99 9.09
CA SER A 72 -5.56 4.77 8.27
C SER A 72 -6.72 5.68 8.71
N VAL A 73 -7.60 6.05 7.78
CA VAL A 73 -8.71 6.98 8.01
C VAL A 73 -9.65 6.47 9.12
N SER A 74 -9.92 5.17 9.12
CA SER A 74 -10.77 4.53 10.13
C SER A 74 -10.03 4.18 11.43
N GLY A 75 -8.69 4.31 11.46
CA GLY A 75 -7.84 3.76 12.52
C GLY A 75 -7.70 2.23 12.49
N ASN A 76 -8.32 1.57 11.50
CA ASN A 76 -8.31 0.13 11.33
C ASN A 76 -7.86 -0.28 9.90
N SER A 77 -7.49 -1.55 9.75
CA SER A 77 -7.11 -2.18 8.49
C SER A 77 -7.73 -3.57 8.40
N GLN A 78 -8.10 -3.99 7.19
CA GLN A 78 -8.80 -5.23 6.94
C GLN A 78 -7.83 -6.28 6.41
N ILE A 79 -7.92 -7.50 6.91
CA ILE A 79 -7.27 -8.67 6.30
C ILE A 79 -8.29 -9.40 5.45
N LEU A 80 -7.91 -9.66 4.21
CA LEU A 80 -8.68 -10.34 3.21
C LEU A 80 -7.94 -11.59 2.75
N GLU A 81 -8.64 -12.71 2.66
CA GLU A 81 -8.15 -13.89 1.98
C GLU A 81 -8.60 -13.86 0.52
N VAL A 82 -7.69 -14.15 -0.39
CA VAL A 82 -7.97 -14.33 -1.82
C VAL A 82 -7.66 -15.78 -2.18
N LYS A 83 -8.70 -16.52 -2.56
CA LYS A 83 -8.59 -17.91 -2.97
C LYS A 83 -9.58 -18.20 -4.10
N ASP A 84 -9.15 -18.88 -5.15
CA ASP A 84 -9.99 -19.21 -6.32
C ASP A 84 -10.69 -17.96 -6.91
N CYS A 85 -9.98 -16.84 -6.97
CA CYS A 85 -10.50 -15.51 -7.38
C CYS A 85 -11.65 -14.96 -6.52
N LYS A 86 -11.91 -15.55 -5.35
CA LYS A 86 -12.88 -15.06 -4.37
C LYS A 86 -12.15 -14.33 -3.25
N ILE A 87 -12.72 -13.21 -2.84
CA ILE A 87 -12.20 -12.38 -1.76
C ILE A 87 -13.10 -12.59 -0.55
N THR A 88 -12.50 -13.03 0.54
CA THR A 88 -13.17 -13.28 1.81
C THR A 88 -12.60 -12.35 2.87
N TYR A 89 -13.46 -11.66 3.60
CA TYR A 89 -13.03 -10.88 4.75
C TYR A 89 -12.69 -11.84 5.90
N LEU A 90 -11.47 -11.75 6.43
CA LEU A 90 -11.04 -12.55 7.58
C LEU A 90 -11.29 -11.81 8.88
N LEU A 91 -10.67 -10.64 9.03
CA LEU A 91 -10.70 -9.85 10.26
C LEU A 91 -10.31 -8.39 10.02
N GLU A 92 -10.48 -7.57 11.04
CA GLU A 92 -10.05 -6.18 11.09
C GLU A 92 -9.09 -5.99 12.27
N LEU A 93 -7.99 -5.28 12.03
CA LEU A 93 -6.97 -4.94 13.03
C LEU A 93 -6.94 -3.43 13.22
N LYS A 94 -6.77 -2.99 14.46
CA LYS A 94 -6.42 -1.59 14.73
C LYS A 94 -5.02 -1.31 14.21
N SER A 95 -4.74 -0.07 13.83
CA SER A 95 -3.40 0.36 13.42
C SER A 95 -2.32 0.04 14.46
N SER A 96 -2.67 0.08 15.75
CA SER A 96 -1.78 -0.29 16.87
C SER A 96 -1.45 -1.78 16.94
N GLU A 97 -2.28 -2.65 16.34
CA GLU A 97 -2.14 -4.11 16.36
C GLU A 97 -1.39 -4.65 15.14
N LEU A 98 -1.17 -3.80 14.12
CA LEU A 98 -0.40 -4.18 12.93
C LEU A 98 1.06 -4.45 13.31
N LEU A 99 1.52 -5.67 13.07
CA LEU A 99 2.92 -6.05 13.25
C LEU A 99 3.79 -5.47 12.13
N ASP A 100 5.00 -5.01 12.46
CA ASP A 100 5.91 -4.39 11.50
C ASP A 100 6.27 -5.34 10.33
N GLU A 101 6.34 -6.66 10.60
CA GLU A 101 6.60 -7.67 9.57
C GLU A 101 5.52 -7.76 8.49
N ASN A 102 4.30 -7.29 8.76
CA ASN A 102 3.20 -7.27 7.80
C ASN A 102 3.20 -5.98 6.96
N LEU A 103 4.05 -5.00 7.32
CA LEU A 103 4.07 -3.69 6.70
C LEU A 103 5.29 -3.54 5.78
N PRO A 104 5.22 -2.62 4.80
CA PRO A 104 6.39 -2.22 4.05
C PRO A 104 7.43 -1.57 4.97
N ASN A 105 8.73 -1.79 4.70
CA ASN A 105 9.78 -1.10 5.44
C ASN A 105 9.66 0.42 5.33
N LYS A 106 9.94 1.12 6.44
CA LYS A 106 9.94 2.59 6.51
C LYS A 106 10.94 3.19 5.52
N ASN A 107 10.54 4.24 4.80
CA ASN A 107 11.39 5.03 3.91
C ASN A 107 12.14 4.29 2.78
N VAL A 108 11.74 3.06 2.38
CA VAL A 108 12.43 2.28 1.33
C VAL A 108 11.52 2.04 0.14
N TYR A 109 11.37 2.98 -0.80
CA TYR A 109 10.54 2.74 -1.99
C TYR A 109 11.10 3.32 -3.28
N TYR A 110 10.87 2.57 -4.37
CA TYR A 110 11.09 3.04 -5.73
C TYR A 110 9.73 3.08 -6.43
N THR A 111 9.24 4.29 -6.70
CA THR A 111 8.15 4.44 -7.66
C THR A 111 8.75 4.17 -9.04
N LYS A 112 8.33 3.11 -9.74
CA LYS A 112 8.56 3.06 -11.19
C LYS A 112 7.77 4.22 -11.78
N LEU A 113 8.46 5.31 -12.08
CA LEU A 113 7.92 6.39 -12.90
C LEU A 113 7.29 5.75 -14.14
N ARG A 114 5.96 5.83 -14.27
CA ARG A 114 5.28 5.58 -15.54
C ARG A 114 5.94 6.47 -16.56
N ASN A 115 6.71 5.89 -17.48
CA ASN A 115 7.39 6.51 -18.63
C ASN A 115 6.97 7.97 -18.89
N ARG A 116 7.54 8.92 -18.13
CA ARG A 116 7.90 10.21 -18.68
C ARG A 116 9.33 10.00 -19.14
N ARG A 117 9.55 10.31 -20.42
CA ARG A 117 10.83 10.19 -21.11
C ARG A 117 11.99 10.45 -20.15
N LEU A 118 12.95 9.52 -20.14
CA LEU A 118 14.25 9.65 -19.49
C LEU A 118 14.74 11.09 -19.63
N ASP A 119 14.81 11.80 -18.51
CA ASP A 119 15.74 12.90 -18.30
C ASP A 119 16.02 13.02 -16.80
N ASN A 120 17.20 12.53 -16.44
CA ASN A 120 18.01 12.72 -15.24
C ASN A 120 17.53 12.13 -13.88
N PRO A 121 18.35 11.26 -13.25
CA PRO A 121 18.20 10.95 -11.83
C PRO A 121 18.58 12.19 -10.99
N VAL A 122 17.68 12.60 -10.09
CA VAL A 122 18.00 13.57 -9.03
C VAL A 122 18.93 12.88 -8.04
N ILE A 123 20.24 13.10 -8.20
CA ILE A 123 21.24 12.77 -7.19
C ILE A 123 21.13 13.84 -6.09
N ASN A 124 20.68 13.44 -4.90
CA ASN A 124 20.74 14.28 -3.70
C ASN A 124 22.21 14.49 -3.30
N ASN A 125 22.85 15.52 -3.83
CA ASN A 125 24.11 16.01 -3.31
C ASN A 125 23.86 16.69 -1.97
N ARG A 126 24.14 15.99 -0.86
CA ARG A 126 24.39 16.66 0.42
C ARG A 126 25.63 17.55 0.27
N PRO A 127 25.63 18.81 0.73
CA PRO A 127 26.87 19.56 0.86
C PRO A 127 27.65 18.99 2.05
N TYR A 128 28.90 18.58 1.79
CA TYR A 128 29.90 18.47 2.85
C TYR A 128 30.22 19.89 3.32
N PHE A 129 29.95 20.17 4.60
CA PHE A 129 30.65 21.20 5.37
C PHE A 129 31.52 20.48 6.40
#